data_AF-A0A7C5J089-F1
#
_entry.id   AF-A0A7C5J089-F1
#
_cell.length_a   1.000
_cell.length_b   1.000
_cell.length_c   1.000
_cell.angle_alpha   90.00
_cell.angle_beta   90.00
_cell.angle_gamma   90.00
#
_symmetry.space_group_name_H-M   'P 1'
#
loop_
_entity.id
_entity.type
_entity.pdbx_description
1 polymer ?
#
loop_
_entity_poly.entity_id
_entity_poly.type
_entity_poly.pdbx_seq_one_letter_code
_entity_poly.pdbx_strand_id
1 'polypeptide(L)'
;MPAYATAAETQPFDASQEKYQEMVSFLQSGPSLGMGHHELEEYVVEHGLELLRRMFQGHLDVRAAAEQVVKVRGSDGVERSKARTGTHRKLRVVFGDVESTRVLYQQDGVEGRRWMRR
;
A
#
# COMPACT_ATOMS: atom_id res chain seq x y z
N MET A 1 10.54 32.97 -0.27
CA MET A 1 10.97 31.64 -0.75
C MET A 1 10.25 30.59 0.08
N PRO A 2 9.19 29.90 -0.40
CA PRO A 2 8.63 28.82 0.37
C PRO A 2 9.59 27.62 0.29
N ALA A 3 9.92 27.06 1.46
CA ALA A 3 10.65 25.82 1.58
C ALA A 3 9.76 24.70 1.03
N TYR A 4 10.17 24.08 -0.07
CA TYR A 4 9.58 22.82 -0.49
C TYR A 4 10.03 21.78 0.54
N ALA A 5 9.10 21.35 1.40
CA ALA A 5 9.28 20.18 2.22
C ALA A 5 9.73 19.05 1.30
N THR A 6 10.94 18.55 1.50
CA THR A 6 11.37 17.29 0.90
C THR A 6 10.43 16.24 1.47
N ALA A 7 9.38 15.89 0.70
CA ALA A 7 8.64 14.68 0.96
C ALA A 7 9.70 13.60 1.04
N ALA A 8 9.90 13.02 2.23
CA ALA A 8 10.82 11.93 2.43
C ALA A 8 10.57 10.96 1.27
N GLU A 9 11.61 10.69 0.47
CA GLU A 9 11.55 9.73 -0.62
C GLU A 9 11.19 8.40 0.03
N THR A 10 9.89 8.14 0.11
CA THR A 10 9.36 6.94 0.73
C THR A 10 9.71 5.86 -0.24
N GLN A 11 10.75 5.09 0.07
CA GLN A 11 11.15 3.93 -0.70
C GLN A 11 10.08 2.86 -0.49
N PRO A 12 9.15 2.66 -1.45
CA PRO A 12 7.88 1.98 -1.15
C PRO A 12 8.07 0.52 -0.74
N PHE A 13 9.23 -0.05 -1.03
CA PHE A 13 9.52 -1.46 -0.78
C PHE A 13 10.47 -1.72 0.40
N ASP A 14 11.01 -0.72 1.07
CA ASP A 14 11.99 -0.91 2.16
C ASP A 14 11.43 -1.83 3.25
N ALA A 15 10.21 -1.59 3.71
CA ALA A 15 9.57 -2.42 4.73
C ALA A 15 9.42 -3.90 4.30
N SER A 16 9.22 -4.16 3.00
CA SER A 16 9.16 -5.53 2.47
C SER A 16 10.54 -6.16 2.33
N GLN A 17 11.56 -5.38 1.97
CA GLN A 17 12.94 -5.85 1.91
C GLN A 17 13.47 -6.18 3.30
N GLU A 18 13.23 -5.32 4.28
CA GLU A 18 13.55 -5.56 5.70
C GLU A 18 12.89 -6.85 6.19
N LYS A 19 11.60 -7.05 5.88
CA LYS A 19 10.89 -8.28 6.30
C LYS A 19 11.47 -9.53 5.66
N TYR A 20 11.80 -9.47 4.37
CA TYR A 20 12.44 -10.57 3.67
C TYR A 20 13.81 -10.90 4.29
N GLN A 21 14.64 -9.89 4.56
CA GLN A 21 15.95 -10.06 5.18
C GLN A 21 15.84 -10.63 6.60
N GLU A 22 14.86 -10.18 7.39
CA GLU A 22 14.54 -10.73 8.72
C GLU A 22 14.24 -12.23 8.62
N MET A 23 13.37 -12.63 7.70
CA MET A 23 13.01 -14.04 7.49
C MET A 23 14.22 -14.89 7.08
N VAL A 24 15.02 -14.42 6.11
CA VAL A 24 16.22 -15.14 5.67
C VAL A 24 17.22 -15.30 6.82
N SER A 25 17.42 -14.23 7.60
CA SER A 25 18.33 -14.26 8.75
C SER A 25 17.88 -15.27 9.81
N PHE A 26 16.58 -15.34 10.09
CA PHE A 26 16.04 -16.33 11.01
C PHE A 26 16.19 -17.76 10.47
N LEU A 27 15.85 -18.01 9.21
CA LEU A 27 15.94 -19.34 8.58
C LEU A 27 17.38 -19.85 8.41
N GLN A 28 18.37 -18.97 8.53
CA GLN A 28 19.79 -19.31 8.58
C GLN A 28 20.32 -19.45 10.01
N SER A 29 19.52 -19.13 11.02
CA SER A 29 19.94 -19.08 12.41
C SER A 29 20.03 -20.48 13.04
N GLY A 30 20.91 -20.62 14.04
CA GLY A 30 21.03 -21.85 14.84
C GLY A 30 19.70 -22.37 15.41
N PRO A 31 18.83 -21.51 15.98
CA PRO A 31 17.49 -21.91 16.42
C PRO A 31 16.66 -22.59 15.34
N SER A 32 16.63 -22.04 14.12
CA SER A 32 15.83 -22.60 13.02
C SER A 32 16.30 -23.99 12.59
N LEU A 33 17.61 -24.29 12.73
CA LEU A 33 18.17 -25.61 12.41
C LEU A 33 17.71 -26.71 13.36
N GLY A 34 17.27 -26.34 14.57
CA GLY A 34 16.73 -27.28 15.57
C GLY A 34 15.22 -27.49 15.46
N MET A 35 14.52 -26.74 14.62
CA MET A 35 13.06 -26.78 14.50
C MET A 35 12.58 -27.94 13.63
N GLY A 36 11.41 -28.47 13.95
CA GLY A 36 10.71 -29.43 13.10
C GLY A 36 10.13 -28.78 11.85
N HIS A 37 9.82 -29.59 10.84
CA HIS A 37 9.24 -29.10 9.58
C HIS A 37 7.94 -28.30 9.78
N HIS A 38 7.07 -28.74 10.69
CA HIS A 38 5.80 -28.04 10.95
C HIS A 38 6.01 -26.65 11.53
N GLU A 39 6.96 -26.48 12.46
CA GLU A 39 7.27 -25.19 13.07
C GLU A 39 7.89 -24.23 12.05
N LEU A 40 8.74 -24.75 11.15
CA LEU A 40 9.28 -23.97 10.03
C LEU A 40 8.20 -23.58 9.03
N GLU A 41 7.26 -24.47 8.72
CA GLU A 41 6.12 -24.17 7.84
C GLU A 41 5.24 -23.07 8.43
N GLU A 42 4.87 -23.18 9.71
CA GLU A 42 4.10 -22.15 10.43
C GLU A 42 4.82 -20.80 10.40
N TYR A 43 6.11 -20.77 10.72
CA TYR A 43 6.93 -19.55 10.64
C TYR A 43 6.92 -18.93 9.24
N VAL A 44 7.17 -19.74 8.20
CA VAL A 44 7.24 -19.27 6.81
C VAL A 44 5.90 -18.75 6.34
N VAL A 45 4.79 -19.40 6.68
CA VAL A 45 3.44 -18.95 6.31
C VAL A 45 3.10 -17.63 7.00
N GLU A 46 3.28 -17.55 8.32
CA GLU A 46 2.93 -16.34 9.08
C GLU A 46 3.76 -15.13 8.62
N HIS A 47 5.08 -15.28 8.58
CA HIS A 47 5.97 -14.19 8.20
C HIS A 47 5.88 -13.88 6.69
N GLY A 48 5.59 -14.88 5.87
CA GLY A 48 5.37 -14.73 4.43
C GLY A 48 4.11 -13.92 4.12
N LEU A 49 3.01 -14.11 4.85
CA LEU A 49 1.82 -13.27 4.68
C LEU A 49 2.12 -11.81 5.03
N GLU A 50 2.88 -11.56 6.09
CA GLU A 50 3.30 -10.19 6.43
C GLU A 50 4.21 -9.57 5.35
N LEU A 51 5.13 -10.36 4.77
CA LEU A 51 5.94 -9.91 3.63
C LEU A 51 5.06 -9.52 2.44
N LEU A 52 4.10 -10.38 2.06
CA LEU A 52 3.16 -10.11 0.97
C LEU A 52 2.31 -8.86 1.23
N ARG A 53 1.87 -8.65 2.48
CA ARG A 53 1.15 -7.46 2.91
C ARG A 53 1.96 -6.18 2.69
N ARG A 54 3.23 -6.19 3.10
CA ARG A 54 4.15 -5.06 2.91
C ARG A 54 4.47 -4.80 1.45
N MET A 55 4.68 -5.84 0.64
CA MET A 55 4.87 -5.69 -0.81
C MET A 55 3.64 -5.04 -1.46
N PHE A 56 2.44 -5.46 -1.08
CA PHE A 56 1.21 -4.87 -1.62
C PHE A 56 1.02 -3.42 -1.17
N GLN A 57 1.32 -3.10 0.09
CA GLN A 57 1.33 -1.72 0.58
C GLN A 57 2.30 -0.85 -0.25
N GLY A 58 3.53 -1.31 -0.46
CA GLY A 58 4.51 -0.60 -1.28
C GLY A 58 4.01 -0.32 -2.69
N HIS A 59 3.31 -1.28 -3.31
CA HIS A 59 2.67 -1.04 -4.60
C HIS A 59 1.56 0.03 -4.54
N LEU A 60 0.74 0.06 -3.48
CA LEU A 60 -0.26 1.10 -3.29
C LEU A 60 0.38 2.49 -3.11
N ASP A 61 1.54 2.55 -2.45
CA ASP A 61 2.28 3.79 -2.25
C ASP A 61 2.88 4.31 -3.57
N VAL A 62 3.45 3.42 -4.40
CA VAL A 62 3.86 3.75 -5.79
C VAL A 62 2.68 4.31 -6.59
N ARG A 63 1.51 3.66 -6.48
CA ARG A 63 0.31 4.11 -7.19
C ARG A 63 -0.17 5.47 -6.70
N ALA A 64 -0.08 5.73 -5.40
CA ALA A 64 -0.45 7.02 -4.83
C ALA A 64 0.51 8.14 -5.30
N ALA A 65 1.82 7.87 -5.30
CA ALA A 65 2.83 8.82 -5.76
C ALA A 65 2.71 9.14 -7.25
N ALA A 66 2.32 8.16 -8.07
CA ALA A 66 2.10 8.33 -9.51
C ALA A 66 0.72 8.94 -9.86
N GLU A 67 -0.19 9.10 -8.90
CA GLU A 67 -1.56 9.55 -9.18
C GLU A 67 -1.58 11.05 -9.50
N GLN A 68 -1.86 11.37 -10.76
CA GLN A 68 -2.08 12.73 -11.21
C GLN A 68 -3.56 13.12 -11.06
N VAL A 69 -3.80 14.35 -10.63
CA VAL A 69 -5.14 14.93 -10.60
C VAL A 69 -5.59 15.19 -12.05
N VAL A 70 -6.71 14.60 -12.45
CA VAL A 70 -7.30 14.76 -13.78
C VAL A 70 -8.73 15.26 -13.71
N LYS A 71 -9.28 15.75 -14.82
CA LYS A 71 -10.73 16.02 -14.89
C LYS A 71 -11.48 14.70 -15.00
N VAL A 72 -12.43 14.47 -14.10
CA VAL A 72 -13.22 13.24 -14.06
C VAL A 72 -14.68 13.56 -14.30
N ARG A 73 -15.27 12.89 -15.29
CA ARG A 73 -16.72 12.81 -15.48
C ARG A 73 -17.19 11.45 -14.98
N GLY A 74 -18.11 11.44 -14.03
CA GLY A 74 -18.66 10.19 -13.49
C GLY A 74 -19.57 9.50 -14.50
N SER A 75 -19.94 8.25 -14.22
CA SER A 75 -20.95 7.51 -15.00
C SER A 75 -22.35 8.14 -14.91
N ASP A 76 -22.56 9.02 -13.93
CA ASP A 76 -23.72 9.91 -13.77
C ASP A 76 -23.67 11.12 -14.73
N GLY A 77 -22.65 11.23 -15.59
CA GLY A 77 -22.46 12.35 -16.50
C GLY A 77 -21.95 13.63 -15.82
N VAL A 78 -21.79 13.64 -14.49
CA VAL A 78 -21.39 14.82 -13.72
C VAL A 78 -19.88 14.99 -13.74
N GLU A 79 -19.42 16.17 -14.14
CA GLU A 79 -18.02 16.59 -14.03
C GLU A 79 -17.71 16.99 -12.59
N ARG A 80 -16.63 16.43 -12.04
CA ARG A 80 -16.14 16.69 -10.68
C ARG A 80 -14.88 17.52 -10.76
N SER A 81 -15.00 18.82 -10.46
CA SER A 81 -13.91 19.80 -10.55
C SER A 81 -13.10 19.92 -9.27
N LYS A 82 -13.67 19.53 -8.12
CA LYS A 82 -12.96 19.53 -6.82
C LYS A 82 -12.22 18.21 -6.66
N ALA A 83 -10.91 18.26 -6.45
CA ALA A 83 -10.08 17.10 -6.19
C ALA A 83 -9.39 17.25 -4.83
N ARG A 84 -9.63 16.29 -3.94
CA ARG A 84 -8.94 16.20 -2.65
C ARG A 84 -7.90 15.09 -2.72
N THR A 85 -6.63 15.45 -2.68
CA THR A 85 -5.50 14.51 -2.65
C THR A 85 -5.30 13.93 -1.25
N GLY A 86 -4.51 12.86 -1.12
CA GLY A 86 -4.15 12.29 0.18
C GLY A 86 -5.35 11.71 0.95
N THR A 87 -6.35 11.16 0.28
CA THR A 87 -7.47 10.51 0.99
C THR A 87 -7.19 9.04 1.18
N HIS A 88 -7.30 8.58 2.42
CA HIS A 88 -6.94 7.22 2.81
C HIS A 88 -8.18 6.32 2.89
N ARG A 89 -8.01 5.01 2.68
CA ARG A 89 -9.02 3.99 2.94
C ARG A 89 -8.33 2.69 3.34
N LYS A 90 -8.77 2.09 4.44
CA LYS A 90 -8.37 0.73 4.82
C LYS A 90 -9.00 -0.31 3.90
N LEU A 91 -8.20 -1.22 3.40
CA LEU A 91 -8.63 -2.39 2.62
C LEU A 91 -8.24 -3.64 3.40
N ARG A 92 -9.16 -4.60 3.46
CA ARG A 92 -8.86 -5.95 3.90
C ARG A 92 -8.55 -6.80 2.68
N VAL A 93 -7.37 -7.39 2.64
CA VAL A 93 -6.93 -8.32 1.59
C VAL A 93 -6.51 -9.65 2.24
N VAL A 94 -6.23 -10.66 1.40
CA VAL A 94 -5.98 -12.04 1.85
C VAL A 94 -4.86 -12.11 2.90
N PHE A 95 -3.82 -11.31 2.73
CA PHE A 95 -2.64 -11.27 3.60
C PHE A 95 -2.69 -10.16 4.67
N GLY A 96 -3.86 -9.54 4.91
CA GLY A 96 -4.06 -8.61 6.01
C GLY A 96 -4.62 -7.24 5.61
N ASP A 97 -4.61 -6.31 6.55
CA ASP A 97 -5.13 -4.96 6.33
C ASP A 97 -4.04 -4.04 5.75
N VAL A 98 -4.41 -3.23 4.75
CA VAL A 98 -3.54 -2.25 4.06
C VAL A 98 -4.26 -0.91 3.88
N GLU A 99 -3.53 0.14 3.55
CA GLU A 99 -4.07 1.46 3.31
C GLU A 99 -3.89 1.91 1.86
N SER A 100 -4.97 2.36 1.23
CA SER A 100 -4.96 2.95 -0.10
C SER A 100 -5.12 4.46 -0.03
N THR A 101 -4.09 5.18 -0.46
CA THR A 101 -4.08 6.64 -0.57
C THR A 101 -4.42 7.03 -2.00
N ARG A 102 -5.51 7.78 -2.20
CA ARG A 102 -5.95 8.22 -3.53
C ARG A 102 -6.57 9.62 -3.56
N VAL A 103 -6.73 10.17 -4.76
CA VAL A 103 -7.51 11.38 -5.03
C VAL A 103 -9.01 11.08 -4.96
N LEU A 104 -9.73 11.91 -4.20
CA LEU A 104 -11.18 11.92 -4.15
C LEU A 104 -11.71 13.09 -5.00
N TYR A 105 -12.45 12.77 -6.05
CA TYR A 105 -13.11 13.74 -6.92
C TYR A 105 -14.51 14.05 -6.39
N GLN A 106 -14.85 15.32 -6.24
CA GLN A 106 -16.08 15.80 -5.60
C GLN A 106 -16.74 16.90 -6.43
N GLN A 107 -18.05 17.03 -6.23
CA GLN A 107 -18.88 18.13 -6.72
C GLN A 107 -19.98 18.35 -5.68
N ASP A 108 -20.41 19.60 -5.51
CA ASP A 108 -21.44 19.92 -4.51
C ASP A 108 -22.75 19.19 -4.82
N GLY A 109 -23.35 18.59 -3.78
CA GLY A 109 -24.58 17.79 -3.91
C GLY A 109 -24.42 16.40 -4.54
N VAL A 110 -23.18 15.96 -4.85
CA VAL A 110 -22.93 14.66 -5.49
C VAL A 110 -21.90 13.85 -4.70
N GLU A 111 -22.14 12.55 -4.56
CA GLU A 111 -21.20 11.65 -3.89
C GLU A 111 -19.80 11.71 -4.55
N GLY A 112 -18.78 11.80 -3.69
CA GLY A 112 -17.39 11.80 -4.09
C GLY A 112 -16.98 10.46 -4.69
N ARG A 113 -16.20 10.48 -5.77
CA ARG A 113 -15.71 9.26 -6.43
C ARG A 113 -14.19 9.22 -6.45
N ARG A 114 -13.64 8.03 -6.26
CA ARG A 114 -12.23 7.73 -6.55
C ARG A 114 -12.17 7.16 -7.96
N TRP A 115 -11.52 7.86 -8.87
CA TRP A 115 -11.45 7.44 -10.27
C TRP A 115 -10.50 6.25 -10.43
N MET A 116 -10.82 5.28 -11.29
CA MET A 116 -9.96 4.13 -11.56
C MET A 116 -9.67 4.15 -13.07
N ARG A 117 -8.40 4.29 -13.47
CA ARG A 117 -8.02 3.84 -14.82
C ARG A 117 -8.26 2.33 -14.82
N ARG A 118 -9.23 1.88 -15.62
CA ARG A 118 -9.26 0.48 -16.04
C ARG A 118 -8.14 0.25 -17.03
#